data_AF-A0A958L738-F1
#
_entry.id   AF-A0A958L738-F1
#
_cell.length_a   1.000
_cell.length_b   1.000
_cell.length_c   1.000
_cell.angle_alpha   90.00
_cell.angle_beta   90.00
_cell.angle_gamma   90.00
#
_symmetry.space_group_name_H-M   'P 1'
#
loop_
_entity.id
_entity.type
_entity.pdbx_description
1 polymer ?
#
loop_
_entity_poly.entity_id
_entity_poly.type
_entity_poly.pdbx_seq_one_letter_code
_entity_poly.pdbx_strand_id
1 'polypeptide(L)'
;TADIVVKPISQFLKSIGIFSGATIMGDGSVSLILDVMGIAQKANLEKSNKESDLERRDKAISNVVQSSMDAQEFLIFRVNAPGKYAVPLCLVSRLEEFSLDQIEFSGNQRVVRYRDGILPIISLNHELGFVGNAREVAPENEHTLKVIVTEKQAMMFGIEVNNIEDVVLIEGKVDEGMKDRDGIMGNIISGEEIIVIADVLKILDNVIRRITKHKSELVSNLQEQVKGHPSQKILIAEDTAFFRVRMKNLLEKAGYKVDVAVNGKEALAVLDQSTEGSYDLILSDIEMPQMNGIEFAKEV
;
A
#
# COMPACT_ATOMS: atom_id res chain seq x y z
N THR A 1 -3.27 30.16 15.56
CA THR A 1 -3.59 28.92 16.31
C THR A 1 -2.51 27.94 15.93
N ALA A 2 -1.78 27.35 16.89
CA ALA A 2 -0.71 26.42 16.54
C ALA A 2 -1.34 25.07 16.21
N ASP A 3 -1.17 24.59 14.98
CA ASP A 3 -1.63 23.27 14.57
C ASP A 3 -0.76 22.21 15.25
N ILE A 4 -1.37 21.36 16.07
CA ILE A 4 -0.66 20.29 16.78
C ILE A 4 -0.55 19.10 15.84
N VAL A 5 0.65 18.82 15.34
CA VAL A 5 0.93 17.64 14.52
C VAL A 5 1.11 16.44 15.44
N VAL A 6 0.11 15.59 15.52
CA VAL A 6 0.19 14.33 16.28
C VAL A 6 0.82 13.26 15.39
N LYS A 7 1.91 12.65 15.86
CA LYS A 7 2.52 11.49 15.24
C LYS A 7 2.15 10.23 16.01
N PRO A 8 1.97 9.09 15.32
CA PRO A 8 1.74 7.81 15.97
C PRO A 8 2.90 7.47 16.90
N ILE A 9 2.58 6.82 18.02
CA ILE A 9 3.58 6.53 19.04
C ILE A 9 4.56 5.45 18.56
N SER A 10 5.84 5.65 18.84
CA SER A 10 6.86 4.64 18.51
C SER A 10 6.56 3.31 19.21
N GLN A 11 6.90 2.19 18.56
CA GLN A 11 6.66 0.84 19.09
C GLN A 11 7.22 0.64 20.52
N PHE A 12 8.32 1.31 20.88
CA PHE A 12 8.91 1.25 22.22
C PHE A 12 7.97 1.73 23.33
N LEU A 13 7.12 2.72 23.06
CA LEU A 13 6.19 3.29 24.04
C LEU A 13 4.79 2.67 23.94
N LYS A 14 4.49 1.98 22.84
CA LYS A 14 3.20 1.32 22.61
C LYS A 14 2.92 0.24 23.67
N SER A 15 3.97 -0.43 24.17
CA SER A 15 3.89 -1.40 25.27
C SER A 15 3.44 -0.81 26.61
N ILE A 16 3.58 0.51 26.82
CA ILE A 16 3.17 1.16 28.06
C ILE A 16 1.64 1.29 28.13
N GLY A 17 0.98 1.39 26.97
CA GLY A 17 -0.48 1.28 26.84
C GLY A 17 -1.29 2.42 27.47
N ILE A 18 -0.68 3.59 27.75
CA ILE A 18 -1.38 4.76 28.34
C ILE A 18 -1.24 6.03 27.50
N PHE A 19 -0.68 5.91 26.30
CA PHE A 19 -0.39 7.03 25.41
C PHE A 19 -0.91 6.71 24.01
N SER A 20 -1.57 7.68 23.37
CA SER A 20 -2.16 7.55 22.03
C SER A 20 -1.30 8.14 20.93
N GLY A 21 -0.35 9.02 21.26
CA GLY A 21 0.52 9.66 20.29
C GLY A 21 1.60 10.53 20.93
N ALA A 22 2.45 11.10 20.08
CA ALA A 22 3.48 12.05 20.48
C ALA A 22 3.49 13.26 19.52
N THR A 23 3.84 14.43 20.02
CA THR A 23 4.04 15.64 19.21
C THR A 23 5.34 16.34 19.58
N ILE A 24 5.84 17.17 18.67
CA ILE A 24 7.02 17.99 18.88
C ILE A 24 6.58 19.44 19.01
N MET A 25 6.93 20.06 20.14
CA MET A 25 6.63 21.44 20.48
C MET A 25 7.55 22.40 19.70
N GLY A 26 7.19 23.69 19.64
CA GLY A 26 7.97 24.71 18.90
C GLY A 26 9.40 24.94 19.41
N ASP A 27 9.72 24.48 20.62
CA ASP A 27 11.05 24.49 21.22
C ASP A 27 11.83 23.18 21.00
N GLY A 28 11.28 22.24 20.22
CA GLY A 28 11.87 20.93 19.93
C GLY A 28 11.64 19.89 21.02
N SER A 29 10.95 20.23 22.12
CA SER A 29 10.60 19.25 23.15
C SER A 29 9.50 18.29 22.69
N VAL A 30 9.48 17.09 23.26
CA VAL A 30 8.48 16.06 22.93
C VAL A 30 7.37 16.09 23.99
N SER A 31 6.13 16.14 23.54
CA SER A 31 4.96 16.02 24.41
C SER A 31 4.18 14.76 24.05
N LEU A 32 3.88 13.92 25.05
CA LEU A 32 3.09 12.70 24.88
C LEU A 32 1.60 12.99 25.08
N ILE A 33 0.76 12.34 24.28
CA ILE A 33 -0.70 12.43 24.41
C ILE A 33 -1.18 11.21 25.18
N LEU A 34 -1.87 11.46 26.30
CA LEU A 34 -2.42 10.42 27.15
C LEU A 34 -3.65 9.77 26.50
N ASP A 35 -3.74 8.45 26.63
CA ASP A 35 -4.93 7.68 26.28
C ASP A 35 -5.75 7.41 27.54
N VAL A 36 -6.96 7.98 27.59
CA VAL A 36 -7.88 7.84 28.72
C VAL A 36 -8.33 6.38 28.90
N MET A 37 -8.51 5.64 27.81
CA MET A 37 -8.93 4.23 27.87
C MET A 37 -7.81 3.34 28.39
N GLY A 38 -6.61 3.50 27.84
CA GLY A 38 -5.40 2.83 28.32
C GLY A 38 -5.10 3.09 29.79
N ILE A 39 -5.29 4.32 30.27
CA ILE A 39 -5.17 4.66 31.69
C ILE A 39 -6.25 3.96 32.52
N ALA A 40 -7.51 3.94 32.08
CA ALA A 40 -8.60 3.29 32.80
C ALA A 40 -8.37 1.77 32.96
N GLN A 41 -7.88 1.11 31.90
CA GLN A 41 -7.50 -0.30 31.94
C GLN A 41 -6.33 -0.54 32.92
N LYS A 42 -5.28 0.28 32.85
CA LYS A 42 -4.09 0.13 33.72
C LYS A 42 -4.36 0.48 35.18
N ALA A 43 -5.28 1.41 35.43
CA ALA A 43 -5.78 1.75 36.76
C ALA A 43 -6.77 0.72 37.33
N ASN A 44 -7.06 -0.34 36.56
CA ASN A 44 -7.96 -1.43 36.95
C ASN A 44 -9.36 -0.93 37.35
N LEU A 45 -9.80 0.15 36.69
CA LEU A 45 -11.09 0.80 36.95
C LEU A 45 -12.28 0.03 36.32
N GLU A 46 -12.00 -0.98 35.49
CA GLU A 46 -12.98 -1.93 34.98
C GLU A 46 -13.00 -3.22 35.81
N LYS A 47 -13.46 -3.12 37.07
CA LYS A 47 -13.92 -4.29 37.82
C LYS A 47 -15.43 -4.39 37.79
N SER A 48 -15.96 -5.13 36.80
CA SER A 48 -17.23 -5.84 36.97
C SER A 48 -17.34 -7.08 36.08
N ASN A 49 -17.14 -8.22 36.74
CA ASN A 49 -17.85 -9.50 36.60
C ASN A 49 -17.76 -10.37 35.33
N LYS A 50 -17.14 -11.54 35.58
CA LYS A 50 -17.46 -12.93 35.18
C LYS A 50 -16.67 -13.54 34.02
N GLU A 51 -15.94 -14.59 34.40
CA GLU A 51 -14.99 -15.43 33.67
C GLU A 51 -15.59 -16.25 32.49
N SER A 52 -16.87 -16.08 32.17
CA SER A 52 -17.51 -16.74 31.00
C SER A 52 -17.42 -15.93 29.70
N ASP A 53 -16.95 -14.68 29.76
CA ASP A 53 -16.83 -13.80 28.60
C ASP A 53 -15.44 -13.81 27.97
N LEU A 54 -14.43 -14.43 28.59
CA LEU A 54 -13.05 -14.44 28.07
C LEU A 54 -12.92 -15.19 26.74
N GLU A 55 -13.54 -16.37 26.57
CA GLU A 55 -13.46 -17.10 25.29
C GLU A 55 -14.27 -16.44 24.15
N ARG A 56 -15.36 -15.74 24.48
CA ARG A 56 -16.15 -14.98 23.51
C ARG A 56 -15.49 -13.65 23.17
N ARG A 57 -14.84 -13.00 24.15
CA ARG A 57 -14.03 -11.80 23.95
C ARG A 57 -12.76 -12.12 23.19
N ASP A 58 -12.07 -13.23 23.42
CA ASP A 58 -10.87 -13.61 22.66
C ASP A 58 -11.19 -13.89 21.19
N LYS A 59 -12.37 -14.44 20.88
CA LYS A 59 -12.87 -14.56 19.50
C LYS A 59 -13.31 -13.22 18.91
N ALA A 60 -13.99 -12.37 19.68
CA ALA A 60 -14.38 -11.04 19.21
C ALA A 60 -13.16 -10.12 19.02
N ILE A 61 -12.17 -10.20 19.90
CA ILE A 61 -10.89 -9.50 19.84
C ILE A 61 -10.04 -10.10 18.72
N SER A 62 -9.96 -11.42 18.55
CA SER A 62 -9.29 -12.00 17.38
C SER A 62 -9.97 -11.57 16.09
N ASN A 63 -11.30 -11.51 16.01
CA ASN A 63 -12.01 -11.05 14.82
C ASN A 63 -11.82 -9.54 14.55
N VAL A 64 -11.78 -8.71 15.59
CA VAL A 64 -11.49 -7.26 15.47
C VAL A 64 -10.02 -7.01 15.13
N VAL A 65 -9.10 -7.82 15.66
CA VAL A 65 -7.67 -7.77 15.33
C VAL A 65 -7.47 -8.26 13.90
N GLN A 66 -8.14 -9.33 13.47
CA GLN A 66 -8.06 -9.85 12.10
C GLN A 66 -8.70 -8.88 11.09
N SER A 67 -9.83 -8.24 11.42
CA SER A 67 -10.44 -7.22 10.56
C SER A 67 -9.57 -5.97 10.46
N SER A 68 -8.87 -5.60 11.54
CA SER A 68 -7.87 -4.51 11.51
C SER A 68 -6.61 -4.83 10.71
N MET A 69 -6.29 -6.12 10.51
CA MET A 69 -5.14 -6.57 9.73
C MET A 69 -5.43 -6.60 8.22
N ASP A 70 -6.70 -6.73 7.83
CA ASP A 70 -7.15 -6.61 6.43
C ASP A 70 -7.61 -5.18 6.08
N ALA A 71 -7.54 -4.25 7.04
CA ALA A 71 -7.84 -2.84 6.84
C ALA A 71 -6.63 -2.12 6.25
N GLN A 72 -6.76 -1.53 5.07
CA GLN A 72 -5.68 -0.82 4.40
C GLN A 72 -6.10 0.59 4.02
N GLU A 73 -5.18 1.55 4.19
CA GLU A 73 -5.39 2.94 3.79
C GLU A 73 -5.18 3.10 2.28
N PHE A 74 -6.15 3.74 1.64
CA PHE A 74 -6.14 4.03 0.21
C PHE A 74 -6.32 5.53 -0.01
N LEU A 75 -5.52 6.10 -0.90
CA LEU A 75 -5.74 7.43 -1.44
C LEU A 75 -6.75 7.35 -2.58
N ILE A 76 -7.87 8.05 -2.45
CA ILE A 76 -8.92 8.17 -3.46
C ILE A 76 -8.64 9.35 -4.38
N PHE A 77 -8.80 9.13 -5.68
CA PHE A 77 -8.63 10.15 -6.72
C PHE A 77 -9.55 9.89 -7.92
N ARG A 78 -9.60 10.87 -8.82
CA ARG A 78 -10.36 10.85 -10.06
C ARG A 78 -9.44 10.85 -11.27
N VAL A 79 -9.91 10.17 -12.32
CA VAL A 79 -9.33 10.15 -13.66
C VAL A 79 -10.43 10.48 -14.68
N ASN A 80 -10.12 10.53 -15.97
CA ASN A 80 -11.08 10.72 -17.07
C ASN A 80 -11.94 9.48 -17.35
N ALA A 81 -12.44 8.86 -16.29
CA ALA A 81 -13.32 7.70 -16.34
C ALA A 81 -14.38 7.80 -15.24
N PRO A 82 -15.55 7.16 -15.41
CA PRO A 82 -16.54 7.07 -14.35
C PRO A 82 -15.99 6.36 -13.11
N GLY A 83 -16.51 6.74 -11.95
CA GLY A 83 -16.19 6.11 -10.66
C GLY A 83 -14.95 6.68 -9.98
N LYS A 84 -14.62 6.10 -8.83
CA LYS A 84 -13.47 6.46 -8.01
C LYS A 84 -12.33 5.49 -8.26
N TYR A 85 -11.13 6.03 -8.28
CA TYR A 85 -9.89 5.26 -8.38
C TYR A 85 -9.12 5.41 -7.09
N ALA A 86 -8.32 4.41 -6.77
CA ALA A 86 -7.52 4.43 -5.57
C ALA A 86 -6.15 3.79 -5.77
N VAL A 87 -5.20 4.25 -4.96
CA VAL A 87 -3.90 3.63 -4.79
C VAL A 87 -3.66 3.40 -3.31
N PRO A 88 -2.98 2.31 -2.93
CA PRO A 88 -2.53 2.13 -1.55
C PRO A 88 -1.73 3.33 -1.08
N LEU A 89 -2.05 3.84 0.11
CA LEU A 89 -1.37 5.01 0.66
C LEU A 89 0.13 4.75 0.88
N CYS A 90 0.52 3.50 1.16
CA CYS A 90 1.93 3.11 1.32
C CYS A 90 2.78 3.34 0.07
N LEU A 91 2.19 3.49 -1.12
CA LEU A 91 2.91 3.83 -2.36
C LEU A 91 3.09 5.34 -2.55
N VAL A 92 2.40 6.15 -1.75
CA VAL A 92 2.36 7.60 -1.89
C VAL A 92 3.40 8.21 -0.98
N SER A 93 4.46 8.75 -1.59
CA SER A 93 5.49 9.50 -0.87
C SER A 93 5.00 10.91 -0.52
N ARG A 94 4.26 11.55 -1.44
CA ARG A 94 3.71 12.90 -1.25
C ARG A 94 2.60 13.23 -2.24
N LEU A 95 1.78 14.22 -1.92
CA LEU A 95 0.85 14.87 -2.83
C LEU A 95 1.39 16.27 -3.15
N GLU A 96 1.48 16.59 -4.43
CA GLU A 96 2.00 17.88 -4.90
C GLU A 96 1.06 18.49 -5.93
N GLU A 97 1.07 19.82 -6.01
CA GLU A 97 0.44 20.56 -7.08
C GLU A 97 1.49 21.40 -7.81
N PHE A 98 1.55 21.27 -9.13
CA PHE A 98 2.49 22.01 -9.97
C PHE A 98 1.74 22.89 -10.95
N SER A 99 2.14 24.15 -11.09
CA SER A 99 1.64 24.97 -12.19
C SER A 99 2.10 24.39 -13.53
N LEU A 100 1.24 24.46 -14.55
CA LEU A 100 1.56 24.05 -15.92
C LEU A 100 2.81 24.75 -16.46
N ASP A 101 3.10 25.97 -16.02
CA ASP A 101 4.28 26.73 -16.42
C ASP A 101 5.59 26.16 -15.84
N GLN A 102 5.51 25.36 -14.78
CA GLN A 102 6.67 24.67 -14.20
C GLN A 102 7.00 23.37 -14.94
N ILE A 103 6.11 22.91 -15.83
CA ILE A 103 6.28 21.65 -16.54
C ILE A 103 7.19 21.87 -17.73
N GLU A 104 8.35 21.22 -17.65
CA GLU A 104 9.37 21.20 -18.69
C GLU A 104 9.35 19.84 -19.41
N PHE A 105 10.16 19.70 -20.46
CA PHE A 105 10.25 18.46 -21.23
C PHE A 105 11.69 17.99 -21.33
N SER A 106 11.91 16.71 -21.02
CA SER A 106 13.15 15.99 -21.32
C SER A 106 12.88 15.04 -22.48
N GLY A 107 13.20 15.48 -23.71
CA GLY A 107 12.71 14.83 -24.92
C GLY A 107 11.18 14.84 -24.97
N ASN A 108 10.55 13.67 -25.02
CA ASN A 108 9.08 13.53 -25.00
C ASN A 108 8.50 13.33 -23.59
N GLN A 109 9.35 13.24 -22.56
CA GLN A 109 8.91 13.01 -21.18
C GLN A 109 8.65 14.36 -20.49
N ARG A 110 7.43 14.56 -19.98
CA ARG A 110 7.10 15.70 -19.11
C ARG A 110 7.85 15.58 -17.79
N VAL A 111 8.46 16.67 -17.33
CA VAL A 111 9.25 16.70 -16.11
C VAL A 111 9.02 18.01 -15.36
N VAL A 112 9.28 18.01 -14.06
CA VAL A 112 9.30 19.24 -13.24
C VAL A 112 10.53 19.25 -12.37
N ARG A 113 11.09 20.43 -12.11
CA ARG A 113 12.15 20.60 -11.12
C ARG A 113 11.58 20.33 -9.73
N TYR A 114 12.15 19.37 -9.02
CA TYR A 114 11.66 18.92 -7.73
C TYR A 114 12.82 18.72 -6.76
N ARG A 115 12.89 19.59 -5.75
CA ARG A 115 14.04 19.69 -4.82
C ARG A 115 15.34 19.84 -5.62
N ASP A 116 16.34 19.01 -5.35
CA ASP A 116 17.65 19.02 -6.01
C ASP A 116 17.69 18.17 -7.29
N GLY A 117 16.53 17.75 -7.81
CA GLY A 117 16.43 16.83 -8.94
C GLY A 117 15.29 17.12 -9.92
N ILE A 118 15.04 16.14 -10.77
CA ILE A 118 14.01 16.17 -11.80
C ILE A 118 12.98 15.08 -11.47
N LEU A 119 11.71 15.45 -11.44
CA LEU A 119 10.58 14.53 -11.24
C LEU A 119 9.89 14.29 -12.59
N PRO A 120 9.97 13.07 -13.16
CA PRO A 120 9.17 12.69 -14.33
C PRO A 120 7.68 12.67 -13.99
N ILE A 121 6.88 13.34 -14.82
CA ILE A 121 5.40 13.37 -14.68
C ILE A 121 4.76 12.43 -15.69
N ILE A 122 3.98 11.48 -15.19
CA ILE A 122 3.33 10.41 -15.95
C ILE A 122 1.83 10.62 -15.84
N SER A 123 1.16 10.76 -16.98
CA SER A 123 -0.29 10.96 -17.02
C SER A 123 -1.03 9.65 -16.81
N LEU A 124 -1.74 9.49 -15.70
CA LEU A 124 -2.47 8.26 -15.43
C LEU A 124 -3.59 8.02 -16.47
N ASN A 125 -4.22 9.09 -16.95
CA ASN A 125 -5.20 9.04 -18.02
C ASN A 125 -4.63 8.44 -19.30
N HIS A 126 -3.46 8.90 -19.72
CA HIS A 126 -2.79 8.38 -20.90
C HIS A 126 -2.44 6.90 -20.73
N GLU A 127 -1.88 6.53 -19.58
CA GLU A 127 -1.43 5.17 -19.31
C GLU A 127 -2.58 4.16 -19.17
N LEU A 128 -3.74 4.60 -18.68
CA LEU A 128 -4.95 3.77 -18.62
C LEU A 128 -5.82 3.85 -19.88
N GLY A 129 -5.39 4.59 -20.91
CA GLY A 129 -6.14 4.72 -22.17
C GLY A 129 -7.41 5.58 -22.08
N PHE A 130 -7.54 6.41 -21.04
CA PHE A 130 -8.62 7.39 -20.87
C PHE A 130 -8.32 8.68 -21.64
N VAL A 131 -8.01 8.53 -22.93
CA VAL A 131 -7.63 9.62 -23.84
C VAL A 131 -8.86 10.03 -24.67
N GLY A 132 -9.42 11.20 -24.34
CA GLY A 132 -10.61 11.74 -24.99
C GLY A 132 -11.30 12.76 -24.10
N ASN A 133 -12.08 13.68 -24.68
CA ASN A 133 -12.70 14.81 -23.98
C ASN A 133 -13.54 14.34 -22.79
N ALA A 134 -12.97 14.38 -21.59
CA ALA A 134 -13.76 14.51 -20.38
C ALA A 134 -14.43 15.88 -20.45
N ARG A 135 -15.64 15.89 -21.03
CA ARG A 135 -16.61 16.97 -20.85
C ARG A 135 -17.21 16.84 -19.44
N GLU A 136 -16.34 16.88 -18.46
CA GLU A 136 -16.59 17.34 -17.09
C GLU A 136 -15.35 18.17 -16.76
N VAL A 137 -15.33 19.36 -17.35
CA VAL A 137 -14.80 20.60 -16.80
C VAL A 137 -13.71 20.35 -15.75
N ALA A 138 -12.44 20.23 -16.19
CA ALA A 138 -11.44 20.95 -15.42
C ALA A 138 -11.98 22.39 -15.38
N PRO A 139 -12.30 22.96 -14.21
CA PRO A 139 -12.76 24.35 -14.15
C PRO A 139 -11.77 25.16 -14.99
N GLU A 140 -12.28 26.06 -15.83
CA GLU A 140 -11.51 26.84 -16.84
C GLU A 140 -10.32 27.64 -16.25
N ASN A 141 -10.05 27.49 -14.95
CA ASN A 141 -9.03 28.15 -14.14
C ASN A 141 -8.08 27.18 -13.38
N GLU A 142 -8.16 25.86 -13.54
CA GLU A 142 -7.15 24.96 -12.93
C GLU A 142 -5.88 24.91 -13.79
N HIS A 143 -4.99 25.89 -13.55
CA HIS A 143 -3.65 25.96 -14.13
C HIS A 143 -2.63 25.05 -13.41
N THR A 144 -3.10 24.12 -12.58
CA THR A 144 -2.25 23.23 -11.79
C THR A 144 -2.51 21.76 -12.12
N LEU A 145 -1.45 20.97 -12.05
CA LEU A 145 -1.49 19.51 -12.09
C LEU A 145 -1.50 18.98 -10.68
N LYS A 146 -2.46 18.09 -10.38
CA LYS A 146 -2.48 17.31 -9.14
C LYS A 146 -1.65 16.05 -9.36
N VAL A 147 -0.61 15.89 -8.55
CA VAL A 147 0.41 14.86 -8.74
C VAL A 147 0.58 14.03 -7.47
N ILE A 148 0.39 12.72 -7.62
CA ILE A 148 0.75 11.73 -6.61
C ILE A 148 2.21 11.36 -6.83
N VAL A 149 3.07 11.75 -5.89
CA VAL A 149 4.50 11.41 -5.93
C VAL A 149 4.70 10.04 -5.31
N THR A 150 5.34 9.15 -6.06
CA THR A 150 5.62 7.77 -5.67
C THR A 150 7.09 7.45 -5.92
N GLU A 151 7.66 6.56 -5.11
CA GLU A 151 9.04 6.12 -5.23
C GLU A 151 9.11 4.69 -5.78
N LYS A 152 10.04 4.47 -6.71
CA LYS A 152 10.37 3.13 -7.22
C LYS A 152 11.86 3.04 -7.51
N GLN A 153 12.53 2.06 -6.90
CA GLN A 153 13.98 1.83 -7.06
C GLN A 153 14.83 3.08 -6.77
N ALA A 154 14.55 3.78 -5.67
CA ALA A 154 15.20 5.04 -5.28
C ALA A 154 15.01 6.20 -6.27
N MET A 155 14.08 6.07 -7.22
CA MET A 155 13.70 7.14 -8.14
C MET A 155 12.27 7.59 -7.83
N MET A 156 12.06 8.90 -7.85
CA MET A 156 10.75 9.51 -7.65
C MET A 156 10.04 9.69 -9.00
N PHE A 157 8.74 9.45 -9.02
CA PHE A 157 7.86 9.65 -10.16
C PHE A 157 6.63 10.41 -9.72
N GLY A 158 6.17 11.35 -10.53
CA GLY A 158 4.89 12.03 -10.34
C GLY A 158 3.82 11.38 -11.21
N ILE A 159 2.74 10.90 -10.61
CA ILE A 159 1.55 10.41 -11.30
C ILE A 159 0.51 11.53 -11.34
N GLU A 160 0.26 12.08 -12.53
CA GLU A 160 -0.77 13.09 -12.75
C GLU A 160 -2.16 12.44 -12.76
N VAL A 161 -3.05 13.00 -11.95
CA VAL A 161 -4.47 12.62 -11.82
C VAL A 161 -5.36 13.86 -11.97
N ASN A 162 -6.67 13.68 -12.18
CA ASN A 162 -7.59 14.83 -12.34
C ASN A 162 -7.89 15.52 -11.01
N ASN A 163 -8.15 14.73 -9.97
CA ASN A 163 -8.46 15.26 -8.64
C ASN A 163 -8.05 14.27 -7.57
N ILE A 164 -7.51 14.76 -6.46
CA ILE A 164 -7.28 13.96 -5.26
C ILE A 164 -8.44 14.26 -4.30
N GLU A 165 -9.09 13.22 -3.77
CA GLU A 165 -10.29 13.38 -2.94
C GLU A 165 -9.96 13.25 -1.45
N ASP A 166 -9.71 12.03 -0.97
CA ASP A 166 -9.50 11.75 0.45
C ASP A 166 -8.67 10.48 0.65
N VAL A 167 -8.24 10.23 1.88
CA VAL A 167 -7.67 8.94 2.31
C VAL A 167 -8.73 8.18 3.09
N VAL A 168 -9.00 6.94 2.67
CA VAL A 168 -10.00 6.09 3.32
C VAL A 168 -9.36 4.79 3.77
N LEU A 169 -9.76 4.34 4.97
CA LEU A 169 -9.46 3.00 5.45
C LEU A 169 -10.52 2.05 4.88
N ILE A 170 -10.09 1.08 4.07
CA ILE A 170 -11.00 0.08 3.51
C ILE A 170 -10.64 -1.29 4.07
N GLU A 171 -11.64 -1.95 4.65
CA GLU A 171 -11.56 -3.34 5.06
C GLU A 171 -12.00 -4.24 3.90
N GLY A 172 -11.17 -5.21 3.55
CA GLY A 172 -11.56 -6.24 2.60
C GLY A 172 -10.50 -6.57 1.56
N LYS A 173 -10.79 -7.62 0.80
CA LYS A 173 -9.87 -8.13 -0.23
C LYS A 173 -10.15 -7.44 -1.55
N VAL A 174 -9.07 -7.15 -2.29
CA VAL A 174 -9.17 -6.70 -3.68
C VAL A 174 -9.80 -7.83 -4.49
N ASP A 175 -10.96 -7.56 -5.11
CA ASP A 175 -11.60 -8.45 -6.05
C ASP A 175 -10.92 -8.31 -7.43
N GLU A 176 -10.30 -9.39 -7.86
CA GLU A 176 -9.56 -9.49 -9.11
C GLU A 176 -10.42 -9.98 -10.28
N GLY A 177 -11.71 -10.30 -10.06
CA GLY A 177 -12.59 -10.92 -11.05
C GLY A 177 -12.91 -10.04 -12.25
N MET A 178 -12.88 -8.71 -12.09
CA MET A 178 -13.18 -7.76 -13.16
C MET A 178 -12.02 -6.77 -13.37
N LYS A 179 -11.17 -7.06 -14.36
CA LYS A 179 -10.10 -6.17 -14.84
C LYS A 179 -10.26 -6.02 -16.34
N ASP A 180 -10.50 -4.80 -16.80
CA ASP A 180 -10.77 -4.51 -18.21
C ASP A 180 -9.54 -4.03 -18.99
N ARG A 181 -8.46 -3.63 -18.30
CA ARG A 181 -7.21 -3.15 -18.92
C ARG A 181 -5.99 -3.44 -18.07
N ASP A 182 -4.82 -3.32 -18.71
CA ASP A 182 -3.55 -3.31 -17.99
C ASP A 182 -3.38 -2.03 -17.16
N GLY A 183 -2.74 -2.15 -16.00
CA GLY A 183 -2.63 -1.03 -15.05
C GLY A 183 -3.78 -0.92 -14.03
N ILE A 184 -4.75 -1.83 -14.08
CA ILE A 184 -5.75 -2.02 -13.02
C ILE A 184 -5.45 -3.31 -12.26
N MET A 185 -5.37 -3.19 -10.92
CA MET A 185 -5.15 -4.33 -10.04
C MET A 185 -6.43 -5.10 -9.77
N GLY A 186 -7.55 -4.41 -9.62
CA GLY A 186 -8.85 -5.00 -9.27
C GLY A 186 -9.76 -3.93 -8.69
N ASN A 187 -10.78 -4.37 -7.95
CA ASN A 187 -11.79 -3.49 -7.37
C ASN A 187 -11.95 -3.77 -5.88
N ILE A 188 -12.35 -2.76 -5.12
CA ILE A 188 -12.77 -2.91 -3.73
C ILE A 188 -14.18 -2.33 -3.59
N ILE A 189 -15.03 -3.01 -2.83
CA ILE A 189 -16.37 -2.56 -2.51
C ILE A 189 -16.30 -1.84 -1.16
N SER A 190 -16.67 -0.56 -1.13
CA SER A 190 -16.70 0.25 0.08
C SER A 190 -18.08 0.88 0.23
N GLY A 191 -18.90 0.33 1.13
CA GLY A 191 -20.32 0.70 1.24
C GLY A 191 -21.09 0.30 -0.02
N GLU A 192 -21.73 1.28 -0.66
CA GLU A 192 -22.47 1.09 -1.93
C GLU A 192 -21.64 1.41 -3.18
N GLU A 193 -20.38 1.84 -3.01
CA GLU A 193 -19.51 2.25 -4.11
C GLU A 193 -18.49 1.15 -4.48
N ILE A 194 -18.20 1.03 -5.77
CA ILE A 194 -17.08 0.25 -6.30
C ILE A 194 -15.93 1.21 -6.56
N ILE A 195 -14.77 0.91 -5.97
CA ILE A 195 -13.54 1.67 -6.11
C ILE A 195 -12.53 0.84 -6.91
N VAL A 196 -11.97 1.42 -7.96
CA VAL A 196 -11.00 0.75 -8.84
C VAL A 196 -9.59 0.95 -8.29
N ILE A 197 -8.84 -0.12 -8.10
CA ILE A 197 -7.46 -0.06 -7.60
C ILE A 197 -6.49 0.03 -8.77
N ALA A 198 -5.80 1.16 -8.90
CA ALA A 198 -4.79 1.37 -9.93
C ALA A 198 -3.46 0.70 -9.55
N ASP A 199 -2.90 -0.08 -10.46
CA ASP A 199 -1.57 -0.68 -10.31
C ASP A 199 -0.48 0.29 -10.80
N VAL A 200 -0.25 1.35 -10.01
CA VAL A 200 0.71 2.41 -10.36
C VAL A 200 2.11 1.87 -10.57
N LEU A 201 2.57 0.93 -9.74
CA LEU A 201 3.91 0.37 -9.90
C LEU A 201 4.07 -0.40 -11.23
N LYS A 202 3.03 -1.12 -11.68
CA LYS A 202 3.04 -1.77 -13.01
C LYS A 202 3.04 -0.75 -14.14
N ILE A 203 2.28 0.33 -14.00
CA ILE A 203 2.29 1.45 -14.95
C ILE A 203 3.71 2.03 -15.04
N LEU A 204 4.36 2.26 -13.90
CA LEU A 204 5.76 2.69 -13.84
C LEU A 204 6.71 1.68 -14.48
N ASP A 205 6.53 0.38 -14.27
CA ASP A 205 7.32 -0.65 -14.95
C ASP A 205 7.25 -0.50 -16.48
N ASN A 206 6.05 -0.29 -17.02
CA ASN A 206 5.82 -0.11 -18.45
C ASN A 206 6.45 1.20 -18.96
N VAL A 207 6.32 2.30 -18.21
CA VAL A 207 6.94 3.59 -18.54
C VAL A 207 8.46 3.50 -18.52
N ILE A 208 9.05 2.96 -17.46
CA ILE A 208 10.51 2.81 -17.31
C ILE A 208 11.06 1.95 -18.45
N ARG A 209 10.40 0.85 -18.83
CA ARG A 209 10.82 0.02 -19.98
C ARG A 209 10.84 0.80 -21.29
N ARG A 210 9.86 1.69 -21.52
CA ARG A 210 9.80 2.54 -22.72
C ARG A 210 10.90 3.61 -22.74
N ILE A 211 11.20 4.21 -21.58
CA ILE A 211 12.22 5.27 -21.47
C ILE A 211 13.64 4.69 -21.50
N THR A 212 13.88 3.58 -20.80
CA THR A 212 15.23 3.02 -20.59
C THR A 212 15.62 1.97 -21.64
N LYS A 213 15.15 2.08 -22.90
CA LYS A 213 15.34 1.07 -23.97
C LYS A 213 16.75 0.44 -24.09
N HIS A 214 17.83 1.07 -23.61
CA HIS A 214 19.17 0.48 -23.55
C HIS A 214 19.43 -0.50 -22.38
N LYS A 215 18.62 -0.52 -21.32
CA LYS A 215 18.66 -1.51 -20.23
C LYS A 215 17.69 -2.67 -20.45
N SER A 216 16.77 -2.52 -21.41
CA SER A 216 15.70 -3.47 -21.71
C SER A 216 16.21 -4.82 -22.22
N GLU A 217 17.30 -4.88 -22.98
CA GLU A 217 17.85 -6.15 -23.48
C GLU A 217 18.38 -7.06 -22.36
N LEU A 218 18.94 -6.48 -21.29
CA LEU A 218 19.37 -7.23 -20.11
C LEU A 218 18.19 -7.75 -19.28
N VAL A 219 17.12 -6.95 -19.16
CA VAL A 219 15.93 -7.33 -18.37
C VAL A 219 15.01 -8.30 -19.12
N SER A 220 14.87 -8.17 -20.45
CA SER A 220 14.11 -9.12 -21.27
C SER A 220 14.74 -10.52 -21.23
N ASN A 221 16.07 -10.61 -21.27
CA ASN A 221 16.78 -11.89 -21.17
C ASN A 221 16.62 -12.55 -19.79
N LEU A 222 16.51 -11.77 -18.70
CA LEU A 222 16.22 -12.31 -17.36
C LEU A 222 14.77 -12.82 -17.25
N GLN A 223 13.80 -12.17 -17.90
CA GLN A 223 12.40 -12.61 -17.89
C GLN A 223 12.16 -13.89 -18.70
N GLU A 224 12.91 -14.12 -19.78
CA GLU A 224 12.87 -15.40 -20.50
C GLU A 224 13.55 -16.55 -19.73
N GLN A 225 14.50 -16.23 -18.84
CA GLN A 225 15.23 -17.22 -18.03
C GLN A 225 14.52 -17.62 -16.73
N VAL A 226 13.59 -16.80 -16.21
CA VAL A 226 12.78 -17.14 -15.03
C VAL A 226 11.43 -17.69 -15.45
N LYS A 227 11.41 -18.93 -15.95
CA LYS A 227 10.19 -19.75 -16.01
C LYS A 227 10.16 -20.63 -14.76
N GLY A 228 9.32 -20.26 -13.81
CA GLY A 228 9.00 -21.10 -12.66
C GLY A 228 8.37 -22.40 -13.12
N HIS A 229 8.66 -23.48 -12.39
CA HIS A 229 7.98 -24.74 -12.62
C HIS A 229 6.71 -24.82 -11.76
N PRO A 230 5.57 -25.29 -12.31
CA PRO A 230 4.31 -25.40 -11.54
C PRO A 230 4.35 -26.43 -10.40
N SER A 231 5.43 -27.20 -10.30
CA SER A 231 5.71 -28.06 -9.14
C SER A 231 6.35 -27.29 -7.98
N GLN A 232 6.98 -26.14 -8.23
CA GLN A 232 7.64 -25.34 -7.21
C GLN A 232 6.62 -24.48 -6.46
N LYS A 233 6.70 -24.52 -5.13
CA LYS A 233 5.74 -23.85 -4.24
C LYS A 233 6.45 -22.81 -3.38
N ILE A 234 5.88 -21.61 -3.34
CA ILE A 234 6.40 -20.46 -2.59
C ILE A 234 5.38 -20.06 -1.53
N LEU A 235 5.83 -19.78 -0.31
CA LEU A 235 5.02 -19.15 0.73
C LEU A 235 5.42 -17.68 0.86
N ILE A 236 4.45 -16.77 0.82
CA ILE A 236 4.68 -15.34 1.05
C ILE A 236 4.05 -14.94 2.39
N ALA A 237 4.84 -14.36 3.30
CA ALA A 237 4.36 -13.67 4.50
C ALA A 237 4.49 -12.16 4.29
N GLU A 238 3.37 -11.47 4.15
CA GLU A 238 3.32 -10.04 3.79
C GLU A 238 2.03 -9.45 4.38
N ASP A 239 2.13 -8.41 5.19
CA ASP A 239 0.99 -7.84 5.92
C ASP A 239 0.17 -6.91 5.04
N THR A 240 0.81 -6.22 4.10
CA THR A 240 0.14 -5.27 3.21
C THR A 240 -0.59 -6.03 2.10
N ALA A 241 -1.93 -5.98 2.12
CA ALA A 241 -2.76 -6.71 1.17
C ALA A 241 -2.40 -6.43 -0.29
N PHE A 242 -2.13 -5.16 -0.63
CA PHE A 242 -1.63 -4.78 -1.95
C PHE A 242 -0.35 -5.53 -2.36
N PHE A 243 0.70 -5.52 -1.52
CA PHE A 243 1.97 -6.16 -1.86
C PHE A 243 1.81 -7.68 -1.91
N ARG A 244 1.04 -8.26 -0.98
CA ARG A 244 0.72 -9.69 -0.95
C ARG A 244 0.07 -10.15 -2.25
N VAL A 245 -0.97 -9.44 -2.71
CA VAL A 245 -1.67 -9.72 -3.98
C VAL A 245 -0.75 -9.50 -5.18
N ARG A 246 0.03 -8.42 -5.18
CA ARG A 246 0.97 -8.11 -6.27
C ARG A 246 2.03 -9.20 -6.43
N MET A 247 2.70 -9.58 -5.35
CA MET A 247 3.78 -10.57 -5.37
C MET A 247 3.25 -11.93 -5.77
N LYS A 248 2.10 -12.34 -5.22
CA LYS A 248 1.40 -13.56 -5.63
C LYS A 248 1.17 -13.59 -7.13
N ASN A 249 0.52 -12.55 -7.67
CA ASN A 249 0.23 -12.43 -9.09
C ASN A 249 1.49 -12.45 -9.97
N LEU A 250 2.58 -11.83 -9.53
CA LEU A 250 3.84 -11.81 -10.25
C LEU A 250 4.45 -13.21 -10.35
N LEU A 251 4.49 -13.95 -9.23
CA LEU A 251 5.08 -15.29 -9.16
C LEU A 251 4.19 -16.35 -9.84
N GLU A 252 2.86 -16.26 -9.68
CA GLU A 252 1.93 -17.17 -10.39
C GLU A 252 2.03 -16.99 -11.91
N LYS A 253 2.16 -15.75 -12.40
CA LYS A 253 2.41 -15.48 -13.83
C LYS A 253 3.75 -16.01 -14.32
N ALA A 254 4.75 -16.10 -13.44
CA ALA A 254 6.03 -16.73 -13.74
C ALA A 254 5.95 -18.27 -13.71
N GLY A 255 4.84 -18.87 -13.26
CA GLY A 255 4.60 -20.31 -13.28
C GLY A 255 4.73 -21.02 -11.93
N TYR A 256 4.89 -20.30 -10.82
CA TYR A 256 4.98 -20.88 -9.47
C TYR A 256 3.60 -21.12 -8.85
N LYS A 257 3.51 -22.08 -7.91
CA LYS A 257 2.38 -22.15 -6.97
C LYS A 257 2.68 -21.27 -5.78
N VAL A 258 1.72 -20.45 -5.36
CA VAL A 258 1.94 -19.46 -4.29
C VAL A 258 0.84 -19.51 -3.25
N ASP A 259 1.24 -19.78 -2.01
CA ASP A 259 0.40 -19.58 -0.83
C ASP A 259 0.82 -18.28 -0.13
N VAL A 260 -0.12 -17.66 0.58
CA VAL A 260 0.08 -16.35 1.22
C VAL A 260 -0.40 -16.36 2.66
N ALA A 261 0.26 -15.56 3.50
CA ALA A 261 -0.04 -15.32 4.90
C ALA A 261 0.11 -13.82 5.21
N VAL A 262 -0.64 -13.31 6.19
CA VAL A 262 -0.66 -11.87 6.54
C VAL A 262 0.33 -11.47 7.64
N ASN A 263 1.03 -12.45 8.22
CA ASN A 263 2.10 -12.25 9.21
C ASN A 263 2.91 -13.54 9.42
N GLY A 264 3.99 -13.48 10.19
CA GLY A 264 4.85 -14.62 10.48
C GLY A 264 4.16 -15.77 11.23
N LYS A 265 3.17 -15.48 12.07
CA LYS A 265 2.45 -16.49 12.87
C LYS A 265 1.52 -17.33 12.01
N GLU A 266 0.80 -16.70 11.09
CA GLU A 266 -0.02 -17.41 10.10
C GLU A 266 0.88 -18.22 9.14
N ALA A 267 2.01 -17.65 8.70
CA ALA A 267 2.97 -18.35 7.86
C ALA A 267 3.52 -19.61 8.55
N LEU A 268 3.88 -19.52 9.84
CA LEU A 268 4.33 -20.67 10.63
C LEU A 268 3.23 -21.72 10.75
N ALA A 269 1.99 -21.32 11.02
CA ALA A 269 0.86 -22.25 11.09
C ALA A 269 0.61 -22.98 9.74
N VAL A 270 0.84 -22.30 8.61
CA VAL A 270 0.78 -22.91 7.27
C VAL A 270 1.90 -23.93 7.08
N LEU A 271 3.12 -23.64 7.56
CA LEU A 271 4.25 -24.58 7.51
C LEU A 271 4.00 -25.81 8.39
N ASP A 272 3.53 -25.62 9.62
CA ASP A 272 3.23 -26.70 10.57
C ASP A 272 2.17 -27.68 10.05
N GLN A 273 1.21 -27.18 9.27
CA GLN A 273 0.16 -27.99 8.64
C GLN A 273 0.62 -28.65 7.33
N SER A 274 1.76 -28.22 6.79
CA SER A 274 2.30 -28.73 5.54
C SER A 274 3.26 -29.89 5.78
N THR A 275 3.54 -30.65 4.73
CA THR A 275 4.57 -31.70 4.78
C THR A 275 5.96 -31.06 4.70
N GLU A 276 6.93 -31.61 5.43
CA GLU A 276 8.31 -31.12 5.37
C GLU A 276 8.82 -31.10 3.92
N GLY A 277 9.43 -29.99 3.51
CA GLY A 277 9.89 -29.78 2.13
C GLY A 277 8.78 -29.44 1.13
N SER A 278 7.57 -29.09 1.57
CA SER A 278 6.47 -28.70 0.67
C SER A 278 6.65 -27.34 -0.01
N TYR A 279 7.55 -26.50 0.50
CA TYR A 279 7.88 -25.19 -0.05
C TYR A 279 9.35 -25.13 -0.43
N ASP A 280 9.62 -24.65 -1.64
CA ASP A 280 10.98 -24.47 -2.16
C ASP A 280 11.58 -23.13 -1.73
N LEU A 281 10.73 -22.15 -1.39
CA LEU A 281 11.12 -20.81 -1.00
C LEU A 281 10.05 -20.18 -0.09
N ILE A 282 10.52 -19.45 0.92
CA ILE A 282 9.69 -18.57 1.75
C ILE A 282 10.16 -17.14 1.52
N LEU A 283 9.22 -16.25 1.21
CA LEU A 283 9.44 -14.81 1.13
C LEU A 283 8.69 -14.17 2.29
N SER A 284 9.40 -13.44 3.16
CA SER A 284 8.79 -12.76 4.30
C SER A 284 9.16 -11.29 4.27
N ASP A 285 8.17 -10.41 4.46
CA ASP A 285 8.46 -9.04 4.87
C ASP A 285 9.12 -9.05 6.26
N ILE A 286 9.99 -8.09 6.51
CA ILE A 286 10.68 -7.91 7.78
C ILE A 286 9.71 -7.34 8.81
N GLU A 287 8.95 -6.32 8.45
CA GLU A 287 8.04 -5.64 9.36
C GLU A 287 6.63 -6.18 9.18
N MET A 288 6.18 -7.00 10.13
CA MET A 288 4.81 -7.54 10.13
C MET A 288 4.24 -7.47 11.55
N PRO A 289 2.91 -7.29 11.71
CA PRO A 289 2.23 -7.37 12.99
C PRO A 289 2.26 -8.79 13.56
N GLN A 290 2.06 -8.91 14.88
CA GLN A 290 2.07 -10.16 15.66
C GLN A 290 3.42 -10.89 15.71
N MET A 291 3.99 -11.25 14.57
CA MET A 291 5.31 -11.90 14.44
C MET A 291 6.00 -11.33 13.21
N ASN A 292 7.15 -10.69 13.42
CA ASN A 292 7.91 -10.05 12.35
C ASN A 292 8.71 -11.08 11.55
N GLY A 293 9.23 -10.68 10.37
CA GLY A 293 9.96 -11.61 9.49
C GLY A 293 11.25 -12.15 10.08
N ILE A 294 11.93 -11.39 10.94
CA ILE A 294 13.18 -11.82 11.58
C ILE A 294 12.88 -12.89 12.65
N GLU A 295 11.80 -12.72 13.41
CA GLU A 295 11.32 -13.73 14.36
C GLU A 295 10.88 -14.98 13.61
N PHE A 296 10.10 -14.83 12.55
CA PHE A 296 9.63 -15.95 11.73
C PHE A 296 10.78 -16.76 11.14
N ALA A 297 11.79 -16.09 10.58
CA ALA A 297 12.97 -16.74 10.00
C ALA A 297 13.85 -17.50 11.02
N LYS A 298 13.66 -17.31 12.34
CA LYS A 298 14.36 -18.08 13.37
C LYS A 298 13.63 -19.36 13.77
N GLU A 299 12.33 -19.44 13.52
CA GLU A 299 11.48 -20.61 13.85
C GLU A 299 11.46 -21.64 12.72
N VAL A 300 11.80 -21.24 11.49
CA VAL A 300 11.88 -22.09 10.29
C VAL A 300 13.31 -22.57 10.05
#